data_AF-A0A1B9LYK0-F1
#
_entry.id   AF-A0A1B9LYK0-F1
#
_cell.length_a   1.000
_cell.length_b   1.000
_cell.length_c   1.000
_cell.angle_alpha   90.00
_cell.angle_beta   90.00
_cell.angle_gamma   90.00
#
_symmetry.space_group_name_H-M   'P 1'
#
loop_
_entity.id
_entity.type
_entity.pdbx_description
1 polymer ?
#
loop_
_entity_poly.entity_id
_entity_poly.type
_entity_poly.pdbx_seq_one_letter_code
_entity_poly.pdbx_strand_id
1 'polypeptide(L)'
;MTSKKIIERLLHQDWFVKCETEHEVALVLNACIDAKISWSHGASASCLPDLMLLKKPLFIEQNTEYGCGLRWDDLEPFRISKNCEDITDWFFEELRK
;
A
#
# COMPACT_ATOMS: atom_id res chain seq x y z
N MET A 1 10.32 -12.32 1.67
CA MET A 1 10.03 -12.20 3.11
C MET A 1 10.36 -10.79 3.50
N THR A 2 9.35 -10.04 3.93
CA THR A 2 9.44 -8.62 4.23
C THR A 2 10.14 -8.39 5.57
N SER A 3 10.94 -7.33 5.66
CA SER A 3 11.66 -7.03 6.90
C SER A 3 10.68 -6.69 8.04
N LYS A 4 11.06 -7.03 9.28
CA LYS A 4 10.26 -6.74 10.48
C LYS A 4 9.92 -5.25 10.60
N LYS A 5 10.87 -4.38 10.22
CA LYS A 5 10.72 -2.93 10.25
C LYS A 5 9.66 -2.43 9.27
N ILE A 6 9.60 -3.00 8.06
CA ILE A 6 8.54 -2.69 7.10
C ILE A 6 7.19 -3.14 7.63
N ILE A 7 7.09 -4.38 8.15
CA ILE A 7 5.85 -4.91 8.72
C ILE A 7 5.33 -4.01 9.86
N GLU A 8 6.20 -3.64 10.80
CA GLU A 8 5.84 -2.75 11.91
C GLU A 8 5.39 -1.37 11.41
N ARG A 9 5.99 -0.82 10.35
CA ARG A 9 5.54 0.46 9.78
C ARG A 9 4.17 0.36 9.15
N LEU A 10 3.91 -0.70 8.36
CA LEU A 10 2.63 -0.88 7.67
C LEU A 10 1.47 -1.06 8.66
N LEU A 11 1.72 -1.70 9.80
CA LEU A 11 0.70 -1.88 10.86
C LEU A 11 0.30 -0.58 11.57
N HIS A 12 1.12 0.47 11.53
CA HIS A 12 0.79 1.77 12.14
C HIS A 12 -0.28 2.56 11.38
N GLN A 13 -0.74 2.07 10.22
CA GLN A 13 -1.77 2.70 9.39
C GLN A 13 -1.39 4.14 8.98
N ASP A 14 -2.36 4.85 8.40
CA ASP A 14 -2.27 6.22 7.90
C ASP A 14 -1.04 6.47 7.00
N TRP A 15 -0.88 5.59 6.02
CA TRP A 15 0.20 5.65 5.04
C TRP A 15 -0.31 5.39 3.63
N PHE A 16 0.40 5.91 2.63
CA PHE A 16 0.26 5.49 1.24
C PHE A 16 1.62 5.26 0.57
N VAL A 17 1.60 4.42 -0.48
CA VAL A 17 2.72 4.18 -1.38
C VAL A 17 2.26 4.41 -2.81
N LYS A 18 3.00 5.23 -3.54
CA LYS A 18 2.85 5.43 -4.98
C LYS A 18 3.62 4.36 -5.75
N CYS A 19 2.94 3.67 -6.65
CA CYS A 19 3.54 2.64 -7.51
C CYS A 19 3.40 3.06 -8.99
N GLU A 20 4.53 3.26 -9.66
CA GLU A 20 4.64 3.57 -11.08
C GLU A 20 4.69 2.31 -11.95
N THR A 21 5.05 1.16 -11.37
CA THR A 21 5.18 -0.11 -12.10
C THR A 21 4.32 -1.23 -11.50
N GLU A 22 4.06 -2.28 -12.27
CA GLU A 22 3.42 -3.50 -11.77
C GLU A 22 4.29 -4.21 -10.73
N HIS A 23 5.60 -4.14 -10.90
CA HIS A 23 6.56 -4.71 -9.97
C HIS A 23 6.48 -4.05 -8.60
N GLU A 24 6.44 -2.71 -8.56
CA GLU A 24 6.27 -1.96 -7.31
C GLU A 24 4.96 -2.31 -6.60
N VAL A 25 3.87 -2.46 -7.35
CA VAL A 25 2.60 -2.93 -6.79
C VAL A 25 2.77 -4.30 -6.14
N ALA A 26 3.40 -5.25 -6.85
CA ALA A 26 3.63 -6.59 -6.31
C ALA A 26 4.48 -6.56 -5.02
N LEU A 27 5.49 -5.68 -4.94
CA LEU A 27 6.30 -5.51 -3.73
C LEU A 27 5.45 -5.03 -2.55
N VAL A 28 4.62 -4.00 -2.74
CA VAL A 28 3.73 -3.48 -1.69
C VAL A 28 2.73 -4.53 -1.24
N LEU A 29 2.07 -5.22 -2.18
CA LEU A 29 1.07 -6.24 -1.85
C LEU A 29 1.71 -7.43 -1.11
N ASN A 30 2.90 -7.88 -1.52
CA ASN A 30 3.62 -8.93 -0.80
C ASN A 30 3.98 -8.51 0.64
N ALA A 31 4.40 -7.27 0.84
CA ALA A 31 4.65 -6.73 2.17
C ALA A 31 3.40 -6.69 3.04
N CYS A 32 2.25 -6.35 2.45
CA CYS A 32 0.96 -6.38 3.13
C CYS A 32 0.51 -7.81 3.47
N ILE A 33 0.74 -8.79 2.58
CA ILE A 33 0.47 -10.21 2.86
C ILE A 33 1.30 -10.70 4.05
N ASP A 34 2.60 -10.40 4.05
CA ASP A 34 3.50 -10.75 5.16
C ASP A 34 3.05 -10.09 6.48
N ALA A 35 2.54 -8.86 6.42
CA ALA A 35 1.98 -8.13 7.55
C ALA A 35 0.55 -8.54 7.93
N LYS A 36 -0.07 -9.48 7.20
CA LYS A 36 -1.47 -9.93 7.37
C LYS A 36 -2.50 -8.80 7.23
N ILE A 37 -2.22 -7.84 6.36
CA ILE A 37 -3.11 -6.72 6.06
C ILE A 37 -3.99 -7.11 4.87
N SER A 38 -5.30 -6.99 5.04
CA SER A 38 -6.31 -7.26 4.02
C SER A 38 -6.85 -5.98 3.41
N TRP A 39 -7.49 -6.07 2.23
CA TRP A 39 -8.30 -4.98 1.69
C TRP A 39 -9.46 -4.63 2.63
N SER A 40 -9.97 -3.41 2.51
CA SER A 40 -11.11 -2.93 3.31
C SER A 40 -12.40 -3.76 3.19
N HIS A 41 -12.56 -4.50 2.10
CA HIS A 41 -13.67 -5.45 1.91
C HIS A 41 -13.35 -6.88 2.41
N GLY A 42 -12.23 -7.06 3.12
CA GLY A 42 -11.84 -8.32 3.78
C GLY A 42 -11.04 -9.30 2.93
N ALA A 43 -10.87 -9.06 1.62
CA ALA A 43 -10.06 -9.94 0.77
C ALA A 43 -8.56 -9.80 1.07
N SER A 44 -7.80 -10.86 0.80
CA SER A 44 -6.34 -10.84 0.87
C SER A 44 -5.76 -9.74 -0.02
N ALA A 45 -4.66 -9.11 0.40
CA ALA A 45 -3.93 -8.12 -0.41
C ALA A 45 -3.56 -8.65 -1.81
N SER A 46 -3.42 -9.97 -2.00
CA SER A 46 -3.20 -10.61 -3.30
C SER A 46 -4.35 -10.42 -4.31
N CYS A 47 -5.54 -10.02 -3.87
CA CYS A 47 -6.75 -9.94 -4.71
C CYS A 47 -6.94 -8.55 -5.37
N LEU A 48 -5.87 -7.97 -5.94
CA LEU A 48 -5.99 -6.75 -6.74
C LEU A 48 -6.39 -7.10 -8.18
N PRO A 49 -7.43 -6.48 -8.77
CA PRO A 49 -7.81 -6.76 -10.15
C PRO A 49 -6.73 -6.36 -11.17
N ASP A 50 -6.47 -7.21 -12.16
CA ASP A 50 -5.46 -6.96 -13.21
C ASP A 50 -5.66 -5.64 -13.96
N LEU A 51 -6.92 -5.22 -14.17
CA LEU A 51 -7.26 -3.94 -14.80
C LEU A 51 -6.69 -2.74 -14.02
N MET A 52 -6.50 -2.87 -12.71
CA MET A 52 -5.90 -1.82 -11.87
C MET A 52 -4.37 -1.82 -11.95
N LEU A 53 -3.75 -2.93 -12.35
CA LEU A 53 -2.31 -2.97 -12.64
C LEU A 53 -1.95 -2.12 -13.86
N LEU A 54 -2.90 -1.93 -14.78
CA LEU A 54 -2.73 -1.09 -15.99
C LEU A 54 -2.82 0.41 -15.71
N LYS A 55 -3.39 0.81 -14.57
CA LYS A 55 -3.53 2.21 -14.18
C LYS A 55 -2.31 2.65 -13.40
N LYS A 56 -1.55 3.60 -13.94
CA LYS A 56 -0.34 4.17 -13.31
C LYS A 56 -0.39 5.70 -13.31
N PRO A 57 0.01 6.36 -12.21
CA PRO A 57 0.44 5.75 -10.94
C PRO A 57 -0.73 5.08 -10.19
N LEU A 58 -0.44 3.97 -9.51
CA LEU A 58 -1.38 3.32 -8.59
C LEU A 58 -0.95 3.62 -7.16
N PHE A 59 -1.86 4.17 -6.37
CA PHE A 59 -1.64 4.44 -4.96
C PHE A 59 -2.27 3.32 -4.13
N ILE A 60 -1.50 2.73 -3.22
CA ILE A 60 -2.00 1.79 -2.22
C ILE A 60 -1.90 2.48 -0.88
N GLU A 61 -3.00 2.53 -0.12
CA GLU A 61 -3.05 3.15 1.20
C GLU A 61 -3.65 2.21 2.23
N GLN A 62 -3.35 2.52 3.49
CA GLN A 62 -4.14 2.11 4.64
C GLN A 62 -4.39 3.36 5.49
N ASN A 63 -5.65 3.76 5.65
CA ASN A 63 -6.04 4.97 6.38
C ASN A 63 -7.20 4.66 7.34
N THR A 64 -7.06 5.08 8.59
CA THR A 64 -8.02 4.94 9.68
C THR A 64 -9.34 5.68 9.44
N GLU A 65 -9.30 6.80 8.72
CA GLU A 65 -10.44 7.69 8.45
C GLU A 65 -11.57 6.98 7.70
N TYR A 66 -11.20 6.04 6.83
CA TYR A 66 -12.15 5.28 6.01
C TYR A 66 -12.35 3.85 6.52
N GLY A 67 -11.95 3.55 7.75
CA GLY A 67 -12.08 2.24 8.38
C GLY A 67 -10.79 1.41 8.35
N CYS A 68 -10.91 0.08 8.42
CA CYS A 68 -9.78 -0.83 8.44
C CYS A 68 -9.49 -1.44 7.06
N GLY A 69 -8.21 -1.63 6.75
CA GLY A 69 -7.74 -2.35 5.57
C GLY A 69 -7.27 -1.48 4.41
N LEU A 70 -6.68 -2.14 3.40
CA LEU A 70 -6.10 -1.47 2.24
C LEU A 70 -7.16 -0.86 1.32
N ARG A 71 -6.77 0.19 0.60
CA ARG A 71 -7.50 0.79 -0.52
C ARG A 71 -6.53 1.16 -1.63
N TRP A 72 -7.01 1.14 -2.86
CA TRP A 72 -6.23 1.56 -4.03
C TRP A 72 -6.96 2.67 -4.78
N ASP A 73 -6.20 3.52 -5.48
CA ASP A 73 -6.72 4.58 -6.37
C ASP A 73 -5.70 4.91 -7.46
N ASP A 74 -6.15 5.46 -8.58
CA ASP A 74 -5.32 6.02 -9.66
C ASP A 74 -5.29 7.56 -9.66
N LEU A 75 -5.92 8.20 -8.66
CA LEU A 75 -6.00 9.65 -8.52
C LEU A 75 -5.19 10.17 -7.32
N GLU A 76 -4.17 10.97 -7.61
CA GLU A 76 -3.36 11.72 -6.64
C GLU A 76 -4.19 12.68 -5.73
N PRO A 77 -5.24 13.37 -6.20
CA PRO A 77 -6.00 14.33 -5.37
C PRO A 77 -6.86 13.71 -4.26
N PHE A 78 -7.06 12.39 -4.24
CA PHE A 78 -7.96 11.77 -3.27
C PHE A 78 -7.33 11.59 -1.88
N ARG A 79 -6.01 11.80 -1.73
CA ARG A 79 -5.25 11.15 -0.63
C ARG A 79 -4.28 12.03 0.16
N ILE A 80 -4.27 13.34 -0.05
CA ILE A 80 -3.81 14.26 1.01
C ILE A 80 -4.94 14.39 2.05
N SER A 81 -5.40 13.27 2.61
CA SER A 81 -6.05 13.37 3.92
C SER A 81 -4.97 13.91 4.84
N LYS A 82 -5.33 14.84 5.74
CA LYS A 82 -4.37 15.59 6.56
C LYS A 82 -3.42 14.71 7.39
N ASN A 83 -3.72 13.42 7.50
CA ASN A 83 -3.06 12.47 8.38
C ASN A 83 -2.40 11.30 7.65
N CYS A 84 -2.50 11.17 6.32
CA CYS A 84 -1.88 10.06 5.58
C CYS A 84 -0.45 10.42 5.15
N GLU A 85 0.53 9.65 5.61
CA GLU A 85 1.95 9.86 5.31
C GLU A 85 2.34 9.19 4.00
N ASP A 86 3.05 9.94 3.14
CA ASP A 86 3.72 9.36 1.98
C ASP A 86 4.96 8.59 2.44
N ILE A 87 4.92 7.26 2.37
CA ILE A 87 6.06 6.41 2.74
C ILE A 87 6.77 5.82 1.51
N THR A 88 6.48 6.32 0.30
CA THR A 88 6.95 5.73 -0.97
C THR A 88 8.47 5.56 -1.01
N ASP A 89 9.22 6.65 -0.83
CA ASP A 89 10.69 6.61 -0.89
C ASP A 89 11.28 5.73 0.20
N TRP A 90 10.82 5.92 1.44
CA TRP A 90 11.25 5.13 2.59
C TRP A 90 11.01 3.63 2.39
N PHE A 91 9.84 3.24 1.87
CA PHE A 91 9.46 1.85 1.69
C PHE A 91 10.39 1.16 0.68
N PHE A 92 10.63 1.77 -0.48
CA PHE A 92 11.49 1.19 -1.50
C PHE A 92 12.97 1.24 -1.13
N GLU A 93 13.42 2.22 -0.34
CA GLU A 93 14.77 2.22 0.22
C GLU A 93 14.97 1.10 1.23
N GLU A 94 14.01 0.88 2.13
CA GLU A 94 14.10 -0.19 3.13
C GLU A 94 13.99 -1.59 2.51
N LEU A 95 13.29 -1.75 1.38
CA LEU A 95 13.24 -3.02 0.64
C LEU A 95 14.57 -3.39 -0.02
N ARG A 96 15.45 -2.42 -0.30
CA ARG A 96 16.77 -2.64 -0.92
C ARG A 96 17.86 -3.01 0.09
N LYS A 97 17.58 -2.89 1.39
CA LYS A 97 18.50 -3.22 2.49
C LYS A 97 18.39 -4.68 2.88
#